data_AF-A0A0D2X8T1-F1
#
_entry.id   AF-A0A0D2X8T1-F1
#
_cell.length_a   1.000
_cell.length_b   1.000
_cell.length_c   1.000
_cell.angle_alpha   90.00
_cell.angle_beta   90.00
_cell.angle_gamma   90.00
#
_symmetry.space_group_name_H-M   'P 1'
#
loop_
_entity.id
_entity.type
_entity.pdbx_description
1 polymer ?
#
loop_
_entity_poly.entity_id
_entity_poly.type
_entity_poly.pdbx_seq_one_letter_code
_entity_poly.pdbx_strand_id
1 'polypeptide(L)'
;MFAETVKFRHVFQPDGMDGQLARKILHTFRRIKDNTGFVVALSTLRDAFGFMPPETLVLELMLETTKLTWDSPTHRRRLMTAKRDLDRGLLSWAEGDASRLEGQHRGEALFEYLQKRYWPTEGDDALKRKMFKEAAEQMGVYDVLRKGAKE
;
A
#
# COMPACT_ATOMS: atom_id res chain seq x y z
N MET A 1 -0.48 -11.43 -15.36
CA MET A 1 -1.46 -10.33 -15.36
C MET A 1 -0.80 -9.02 -14.96
N PHE A 2 -0.22 -8.91 -13.76
CA PHE A 2 0.39 -7.66 -13.28
C PHE A 2 1.54 -7.14 -14.17
N ALA A 3 2.43 -8.02 -14.63
CA ALA A 3 3.48 -7.69 -15.60
C ALA A 3 2.95 -7.05 -16.90
N GLU A 4 1.84 -7.58 -17.44
CA GLU A 4 1.24 -7.05 -18.66
C GLU A 4 0.61 -5.67 -18.39
N THR A 5 -0.04 -5.49 -17.23
CA THR A 5 -0.54 -4.17 -16.79
C THR A 5 0.59 -3.14 -16.74
N VAL A 6 1.76 -3.52 -16.19
CA VAL A 6 2.94 -2.66 -16.08
C VAL A 6 3.55 -2.33 -17.45
N LYS A 7 3.59 -3.30 -18.36
CA LYS A 7 4.04 -3.09 -19.75
C LYS A 7 3.19 -2.03 -20.47
N PHE A 8 1.89 -1.98 -20.19
CA PHE A 8 0.96 -0.98 -20.74
C PHE A 8 0.74 0.23 -19.83
N ARG A 9 1.67 0.54 -18.90
CA ARG A 9 1.54 1.69 -17.98
C ARG A 9 1.26 3.04 -18.67
N HIS A 10 1.70 3.21 -19.91
CA HIS A 10 1.46 4.42 -20.70
C HIS A 10 -0.02 4.70 -20.99
N VAL A 11 -0.88 3.66 -20.98
CA VAL A 11 -2.34 3.79 -21.17
C VAL A 11 -2.99 4.49 -19.99
N PHE A 12 -2.36 4.47 -18.81
CA PHE A 12 -2.86 5.09 -17.60
C PHE A 12 -2.37 6.54 -17.43
N GLN A 13 -1.56 7.06 -18.37
CA GLN A 13 -1.09 8.45 -18.29
C GLN A 13 -2.10 9.42 -18.92
N PRO A 14 -2.22 10.66 -18.41
CA PRO A 14 -1.41 11.26 -17.34
C PRO A 14 -1.94 10.97 -15.92
N ASP A 15 -3.17 10.48 -15.78
CA ASP A 15 -3.89 10.48 -14.51
C ASP A 15 -3.47 9.37 -13.52
N GLY A 16 -2.69 8.39 -13.98
CA GLY A 16 -2.30 7.23 -13.21
C GLY A 16 -3.34 6.10 -13.24
N MET A 17 -3.09 5.05 -12.44
CA MET A 17 -4.02 3.91 -12.37
C MET A 17 -5.29 4.27 -11.60
N ASP A 18 -6.44 3.81 -12.12
CA ASP A 18 -7.72 3.87 -11.42
C ASP A 18 -7.65 3.27 -10.00
N GLY A 19 -8.16 4.02 -9.02
CA GLY A 19 -8.10 3.63 -7.62
C GLY A 19 -8.87 2.35 -7.29
N GLN A 20 -9.93 1.99 -8.02
CA GLN A 20 -10.66 0.74 -7.78
C GLN A 20 -9.87 -0.48 -8.27
N LEU A 21 -9.14 -0.36 -9.37
CA LEU A 21 -8.23 -1.41 -9.82
C LEU A 21 -7.09 -1.64 -8.83
N ALA A 22 -6.40 -0.56 -8.42
CA ALA A 22 -5.34 -0.62 -7.41
C ALA A 22 -5.84 -1.25 -6.10
N ARG A 23 -7.02 -0.83 -5.64
CA ARG A 23 -7.71 -1.39 -4.48
C ARG A 23 -7.97 -2.89 -4.59
N LYS A 24 -8.48 -3.37 -5.74
CA LYS A 24 -8.73 -4.81 -5.98
C LYS A 24 -7.42 -5.62 -5.92
N ILE A 25 -6.35 -5.09 -6.51
CA ILE A 25 -5.03 -5.71 -6.50
C ILE A 25 -4.53 -5.87 -5.06
N LEU A 26 -4.54 -4.79 -4.27
CA LEU A 26 -4.08 -4.82 -2.87
C LEU A 26 -4.91 -5.75 -1.99
N HIS A 27 -6.24 -5.75 -2.14
CA HIS A 27 -7.10 -6.70 -1.43
C HIS A 27 -6.86 -8.15 -1.84
N THR A 28 -6.40 -8.42 -3.06
CA THR A 28 -6.08 -9.79 -3.50
C THR A 28 -4.94 -10.36 -2.68
N PHE A 29 -3.81 -9.64 -2.59
CA PHE A 29 -2.66 -10.04 -1.79
C PHE A 29 -3.01 -10.15 -0.29
N ARG A 30 -3.76 -9.18 0.24
CA ARG A 30 -4.24 -9.24 1.63
C ARG A 30 -5.05 -10.51 1.91
N ARG A 31 -5.96 -10.89 1.01
CA ARG A 31 -6.85 -12.06 1.20
C ARG A 31 -6.09 -13.38 1.19
N ILE A 32 -5.04 -13.50 0.38
CA ILE A 32 -4.18 -14.70 0.33
C ILE A 32 -3.04 -14.64 1.38
N LYS A 33 -3.00 -13.58 2.20
CA LYS A 33 -1.97 -13.33 3.23
C LYS A 33 -0.54 -13.28 2.69
N ASP A 34 -0.39 -12.84 1.45
CA ASP A 34 0.92 -12.62 0.83
C ASP A 34 1.40 -11.19 1.09
N ASN A 35 2.04 -11.02 2.24
CA ASN A 35 2.56 -9.73 2.71
C ASN A 35 3.69 -9.20 1.82
N THR A 36 4.58 -10.08 1.34
CA THR A 36 5.67 -9.72 0.44
C THR A 36 5.12 -9.22 -0.90
N GLY A 37 4.23 -9.99 -1.52
CA GLY A 37 3.55 -9.61 -2.75
C GLY A 37 2.72 -8.34 -2.58
N PHE A 38 2.07 -8.15 -1.43
CA PHE A 38 1.35 -6.91 -1.11
C PHE A 38 2.27 -5.69 -1.18
N VAL A 39 3.43 -5.73 -0.50
CA VAL A 39 4.36 -4.60 -0.45
C VAL A 39 4.98 -4.35 -1.83
N VAL A 40 5.33 -5.39 -2.59
CA VAL A 40 5.79 -5.25 -3.99
C VAL A 40 4.72 -4.60 -4.87
N ALA A 41 3.46 -5.05 -4.75
CA ALA A 41 2.34 -4.48 -5.49
C ALA A 41 2.13 -3.00 -5.13
N LEU A 42 2.11 -2.67 -3.84
CA LEU A 42 1.94 -1.30 -3.36
C LEU A 42 3.04 -0.38 -3.91
N SER A 43 4.31 -0.78 -3.81
CA SER A 43 5.44 -0.01 -4.35
C SER A 43 5.35 0.16 -5.87
N THR A 44 4.96 -0.90 -6.59
CA THR A 44 4.80 -0.81 -8.05
C THR A 44 3.65 0.11 -8.44
N LEU A 45 2.53 0.08 -7.71
CA LEU A 45 1.39 0.97 -7.96
C LEU A 45 1.79 2.44 -7.81
N ARG A 46 2.60 2.78 -6.80
CA ARG A 46 3.18 4.11 -6.65
C ARG A 46 4.14 4.44 -7.79
N ASP A 47 5.19 3.64 -7.97
CA ASP A 47 6.34 4.00 -8.82
C ASP A 47 6.02 3.90 -10.33
N ALA A 48 5.15 2.96 -10.72
CA ALA A 48 4.82 2.72 -12.13
C ALA A 48 3.52 3.39 -12.58
N PHE A 49 2.61 3.69 -11.65
CA PHE A 49 1.27 4.18 -11.97
C PHE A 49 0.85 5.42 -11.18
N GLY A 50 1.73 6.03 -10.37
CA GLY A 50 1.44 7.24 -9.62
C GLY A 50 0.35 7.08 -8.55
N PHE A 51 0.00 5.84 -8.18
CA PHE A 51 -1.08 5.59 -7.25
C PHE A 51 -0.64 5.85 -5.80
N MET A 52 -1.36 6.72 -5.11
CA MET A 52 -1.24 6.94 -3.67
C MET A 52 -2.48 6.40 -2.96
N PRO A 53 -2.33 5.55 -1.92
CA PRO A 53 -3.48 4.96 -1.25
C PRO A 53 -4.28 6.00 -0.48
N PRO A 54 -5.59 6.15 -0.72
CA PRO A 54 -6.44 7.03 0.08
C PRO A 54 -6.65 6.43 1.48
N GLU A 55 -6.91 7.28 2.47
CA GLU A 55 -7.14 6.85 3.85
C GLU A 55 -8.25 5.81 3.99
N THR A 56 -9.32 5.94 3.21
CA THR A 56 -10.43 4.97 3.18
C THR A 56 -9.93 3.56 2.84
N LEU A 57 -9.05 3.42 1.86
CA LEU A 57 -8.45 2.14 1.50
C LEU A 57 -7.53 1.61 2.61
N VAL A 58 -6.76 2.48 3.25
CA VAL A 58 -5.92 2.07 4.40
C VAL A 58 -6.78 1.48 5.52
N LEU A 59 -7.89 2.13 5.86
CA LEU A 59 -8.83 1.64 6.88
C LEU A 59 -9.50 0.31 6.47
N GLU A 60 -9.86 0.14 5.21
CA GLU A 60 -10.40 -1.12 4.69
C GLU A 60 -9.40 -2.28 4.81
N LEU A 61 -8.13 -2.01 4.47
CA LEU A 61 -7.04 -2.97 4.59
C LEU A 61 -6.78 -3.34 6.06
N MET A 62 -6.74 -2.34 6.96
CA MET A 62 -6.57 -2.54 8.40
C MET A 62 -7.70 -3.37 9.03
N LEU A 63 -8.94 -3.11 8.63
CA LEU A 63 -10.13 -3.78 9.15
C LEU A 63 -10.45 -5.10 8.43
N GLU A 64 -9.63 -5.48 7.47
CA GLU A 64 -9.79 -6.68 6.65
C GLU A 64 -11.14 -6.76 5.89
N THR A 65 -11.74 -5.60 5.59
CA THR A 65 -12.99 -5.49 4.84
C THR A 65 -12.77 -4.89 3.45
N THR A 66 -13.77 -5.00 2.56
CA THR A 66 -13.87 -4.28 1.29
C THR A 66 -15.06 -3.32 1.28
N LYS A 67 -15.67 -3.09 2.45
CA LYS A 67 -16.72 -2.09 2.65
C LYS A 67 -16.69 -1.63 4.10
N LEU A 68 -16.38 -0.35 4.31
CA LEU A 68 -16.53 0.26 5.61
C LEU A 68 -18.03 0.41 5.92
N THR A 69 -18.43 -0.01 7.11
CA THR A 69 -19.80 0.16 7.61
C THR A 69 -19.74 0.75 9.02
N TRP A 70 -20.71 1.59 9.37
CA TRP A 70 -20.80 2.24 10.69
C TRP A 70 -22.21 2.16 11.30
N ASP A 71 -23.06 1.34 10.70
CA ASP A 71 -24.49 1.22 11.02
C ASP A 71 -24.69 0.58 12.39
N SER A 72 -23.81 -0.36 12.78
CA SER A 72 -23.82 -0.96 14.10
C SER A 72 -22.84 -0.26 15.05
N PRO A 73 -23.17 -0.17 16.36
CA PRO A 73 -22.23 0.33 17.37
C PRO A 73 -20.90 -0.42 17.40
N THR A 74 -20.91 -1.72 17.10
CA THR A 74 -19.70 -2.56 17.07
C THR A 74 -18.78 -2.19 15.89
N HIS A 75 -19.33 -2.02 14.68
CA HIS A 75 -18.56 -1.60 13.52
C HIS A 75 -18.02 -0.18 13.70
N ARG A 76 -18.83 0.72 14.26
CA ARG A 76 -18.39 2.09 14.58
C ARG A 76 -17.22 2.11 15.56
N ARG A 77 -17.26 1.32 16.64
CA ARG A 77 -16.14 1.22 17.59
C ARG A 77 -14.88 0.71 16.91
N ARG A 78 -14.97 -0.37 16.11
CA ARG A 78 -13.83 -0.92 15.36
C ARG A 78 -13.22 0.11 14.41
N LEU A 79 -14.06 0.83 13.66
CA LEU A 79 -13.61 1.89 12.76
C LEU A 79 -12.92 3.04 13.52
N MET A 80 -13.49 3.49 14.63
CA MET A 80 -12.88 4.55 15.45
C MET A 80 -11.55 4.12 16.07
N THR A 81 -11.42 2.86 16.50
CA THR A 81 -10.14 2.32 16.97
C THR A 81 -9.12 2.29 15.84
N ALA A 82 -9.46 1.73 14.67
CA ALA A 82 -8.55 1.69 13.53
C ALA A 82 -8.14 3.10 13.06
N LYS A 83 -9.07 4.05 13.04
CA LYS A 83 -8.80 5.47 12.74
C LYS A 83 -7.80 6.06 13.72
N ARG A 84 -7.98 5.84 15.03
CA ARG A 84 -7.06 6.33 16.06
C ARG A 84 -5.67 5.72 15.95
N ASP A 85 -5.59 4.42 15.66
CA ASP A 85 -4.31 3.73 15.46
C ASP A 85 -3.59 4.24 14.21
N LEU A 86 -4.34 4.51 13.13
CA LEU A 86 -3.82 5.14 11.93
C LEU A 86 -3.31 6.55 12.23
N ASP A 87 -4.13 7.40 12.84
CA ASP A 87 -3.77 8.79 13.16
C ASP A 87 -2.53 8.85 14.06
N ARG A 88 -2.39 7.94 15.03
CA ARG A 88 -1.17 7.80 15.84
C ARG A 88 0.04 7.43 14.99
N GLY A 89 -0.12 6.48 14.07
CA GLY A 89 0.95 6.08 13.15
C GLY A 89 1.40 7.21 12.24
N LEU A 90 0.46 7.98 11.68
CA LEU A 90 0.75 9.14 10.84
C LEU A 90 1.43 10.25 11.65
N LEU A 91 0.98 10.52 12.88
CA LEU A 91 1.61 11.49 13.76
C LEU A 91 3.04 11.08 14.13
N SER A 92 3.27 9.78 14.36
CA SER A 92 4.62 9.25 14.59
C SER A 92 5.52 9.39 13.36
N TRP A 93 4.99 9.19 12.15
CA TRP A 93 5.72 9.43 10.91
C TRP A 93 6.10 10.91 10.78
N ALA A 94 5.20 11.80 11.21
CA ALA A 94 5.40 13.24 11.21
C ALA A 94 6.22 13.76 12.40
N GLU A 95 6.84 12.89 13.21
CA GLU A 95 7.62 13.25 14.40
C GLU A 95 6.84 14.12 15.42
N GLY A 96 5.51 13.96 15.46
CA GLY A 96 4.63 14.74 16.34
C GLY A 96 4.11 16.05 15.74
N ASP A 97 4.59 16.47 14.56
CA ASP A 97 4.16 17.70 13.91
C ASP A 97 3.09 17.43 12.84
N ALA A 98 1.82 17.64 13.20
CA ALA A 98 0.69 17.40 12.31
C ALA A 98 0.71 18.25 11.02
N SER A 99 1.41 19.39 10.99
CA SER A 99 1.52 20.22 9.79
C SER A 99 2.29 19.52 8.66
N ARG A 100 3.18 18.57 9.01
CA ARG A 100 3.89 17.72 8.04
C ARG A 100 2.97 16.70 7.34
N LEU A 101 1.71 16.57 7.76
CA LEU A 101 0.71 15.69 7.13
C LEU A 101 -0.21 16.44 6.16
N GLU A 102 0.15 17.65 5.73
CA GLU A 102 -0.59 18.41 4.73
C GLU A 102 -0.19 18.03 3.30
N GLY A 103 -1.14 18.18 2.36
CA GLY A 103 -0.91 17.94 0.94
C GLY A 103 -0.38 16.53 0.61
N GLN A 104 0.67 16.47 -0.20
CA GLN A 104 1.24 15.23 -0.72
C GLN A 104 1.86 14.33 0.37
N HIS A 105 2.41 14.93 1.42
CA HIS A 105 3.03 14.19 2.52
C HIS A 105 2.04 13.27 3.27
N ARG A 106 0.75 13.61 3.27
CA ARG A 106 -0.28 12.71 3.80
C ARG A 106 -0.31 11.39 3.04
N GLY A 107 -0.26 11.44 1.71
CA GLY A 107 -0.25 10.26 0.86
C GLY A 107 0.99 9.41 1.13
N GLU A 108 2.16 10.04 1.23
CA GLU A 108 3.43 9.38 1.54
C GLU A 108 3.38 8.68 2.90
N ALA A 109 2.87 9.36 3.92
CA ALA A 109 2.69 8.79 5.25
C ALA A 109 1.74 7.59 5.24
N LEU A 110 0.63 7.65 4.49
CA LEU A 110 -0.31 6.53 4.32
C LEU A 110 0.34 5.34 3.59
N PHE A 111 1.11 5.62 2.55
CA PHE A 111 1.86 4.61 1.80
C PHE A 111 2.88 3.90 2.69
N GLU A 112 3.70 4.64 3.43
CA GLU A 112 4.68 4.08 4.36
C GLU A 112 4.03 3.33 5.52
N TYR A 113 2.91 3.83 6.03
CA TYR A 113 2.14 3.15 7.06
C TYR A 113 1.73 1.75 6.60
N LEU A 114 1.22 1.63 5.37
CA LEU A 114 0.89 0.33 4.78
C LEU A 114 2.13 -0.54 4.54
N GLN A 115 3.23 0.02 4.04
CA GLN A 115 4.48 -0.75 3.88
C GLN A 115 4.96 -1.34 5.20
N LYS A 116 5.01 -0.53 6.27
CA LYS A 116 5.41 -0.97 7.62
C LYS A 116 4.46 -2.04 8.15
N ARG A 117 3.14 -1.86 7.96
CA ARG A 117 2.12 -2.80 8.44
C ARG A 117 2.21 -4.18 7.78
N TYR A 118 2.50 -4.22 6.47
CA TYR A 118 2.59 -5.45 5.71
C TYR A 118 4.03 -5.93 5.51
N TRP A 119 5.01 -5.31 6.18
CA TRP A 119 6.39 -5.76 6.11
C TRP A 119 6.50 -7.17 6.71
N PRO A 120 7.18 -8.13 6.05
CA PRO A 120 7.38 -9.46 6.61
C PRO A 120 8.08 -9.41 7.97
N THR A 121 7.47 -10.03 8.98
CA THR A 121 8.02 -10.10 10.35
C THR A 121 9.05 -11.22 10.50
N GLU A 122 8.93 -12.27 9.70
CA GLU A 122 9.78 -13.46 9.74
C GLU A 122 10.99 -13.33 8.81
N GLY A 123 12.07 -14.04 9.14
CA GLY A 123 13.31 -14.06 8.37
C GLY A 123 14.30 -12.95 8.74
N ASP A 124 15.58 -13.21 8.46
CA ASP A 124 16.62 -12.19 8.51
C ASP A 124 16.53 -11.26 7.28
N ASP A 125 17.33 -10.19 7.27
CA ASP A 125 17.31 -9.22 6.18
C ASP A 125 17.74 -9.83 4.83
N ALA A 126 18.59 -10.85 4.84
CA ALA A 126 19.03 -11.52 3.62
C ALA A 126 17.88 -12.32 2.99
N LEU A 127 17.13 -13.06 3.81
CA LEU A 127 15.95 -13.80 3.39
C LEU A 127 14.85 -12.84 2.93
N LYS A 128 14.59 -11.74 3.66
CA LYS A 128 13.61 -10.73 3.24
C LYS A 128 13.97 -10.13 1.88
N ARG A 129 15.23 -9.73 1.66
CA ARG A 129 15.70 -9.24 0.36
C ARG A 129 15.47 -10.25 -0.76
N LYS A 130 15.75 -11.54 -0.49
CA LYS A 130 15.51 -12.62 -1.45
C LYS A 130 14.02 -12.77 -1.76
N MET A 131 13.15 -12.80 -0.74
CA MET A 131 11.70 -12.90 -0.91
C MET A 131 11.13 -11.72 -1.72
N PHE A 132 11.57 -10.49 -1.43
CA PHE A 132 11.14 -9.31 -2.19
C PHE A 132 11.59 -9.36 -3.65
N LYS A 133 12.83 -9.78 -3.90
CA LYS A 133 13.35 -9.97 -5.25
C LYS A 133 12.52 -11.02 -6.01
N GLU A 134 12.32 -12.19 -5.42
CA GLU A 134 11.57 -13.29 -6.03
C GLU A 134 10.12 -12.88 -6.32
N ALA A 135 9.45 -12.21 -5.39
CA ALA A 135 8.09 -11.70 -5.58
C ALA A 135 8.04 -10.69 -6.74
N ALA A 136 9.00 -9.75 -6.81
CA ALA A 136 9.07 -8.77 -7.89
C ALA A 136 9.38 -9.41 -9.25
N GLU A 137 10.20 -10.46 -9.30
CA GLU A 137 10.48 -11.24 -10.52
C GLU A 137 9.23 -12.01 -10.98
N GLN A 138 8.56 -12.73 -10.08
CA GLN A 138 7.32 -13.45 -10.37
C GLN A 138 6.19 -12.52 -10.84
N MET A 139 6.13 -11.31 -10.29
CA MET A 139 5.18 -10.28 -10.70
C MET A 139 5.58 -9.58 -12.01
N GLY A 140 6.81 -9.76 -12.49
CA GLY A 140 7.36 -9.14 -13.70
C GLY A 140 7.63 -7.64 -13.56
N VAL A 141 7.98 -7.17 -12.36
CA VAL A 141 8.13 -5.75 -12.02
C VAL A 141 9.50 -5.38 -11.46
N TYR A 142 10.38 -6.37 -11.31
CA TYR A 142 11.73 -6.19 -10.75
C TYR A 142 12.52 -5.07 -11.46
N ASP A 143 12.51 -5.04 -12.79
CA ASP A 143 13.22 -4.02 -13.56
C ASP A 143 12.60 -2.63 -13.42
N VAL A 144 11.29 -2.54 -13.18
CA VAL A 144 10.57 -1.27 -13.00
C VAL A 144 10.93 -0.67 -11.65
N LEU A 145 10.90 -1.49 -10.59
CA LEU A 145 11.30 -1.07 -9.24
C LEU A 145 12.79 -0.71 -9.17
N ARG A 146 13.65 -1.42 -9.93
CA ARG A 146 15.09 -1.08 -9.98
C ARG A 146 15.37 0.26 -10.66
N LYS A 147 14.53 0.67 -11.63
CA LYS A 147 14.66 1.96 -12.32
C LYS A 147 14.13 3.11 -11.47
N GLY A 148 13.01 2.94 -10.79
CA GLY A 148 12.45 3.96 -9.89
C GLY A 148 13.33 4.26 -8.66
N ALA A 149 14.20 3.34 -8.24
CA ALA A 149 15.18 3.57 -7.16
C ALA A 149 16.44 4.37 -7.58
N LYS A 150 16.57 4.75 -8.86
CA LYS A 150 17.75 5.44 -9.41
C LYS A 150 17.47 6.88 -9.86
N GLU A 151 16.26 7.36 -9.67
CA GLU A 151 15.84 8.76 -9.90
C GLU A 151 15.70 9.48 -8.55
#